data_AF-A0AA88U630-F1
#
_entry.id   AF-A0AA88U630-F1
#
_cell.length_a   1.000
_cell.length_b   1.000
_cell.length_c   1.000
_cell.angle_alpha   90.00
_cell.angle_beta   90.00
_cell.angle_gamma   90.00
#
_symmetry.space_group_name_H-M   'P 1'
#
loop_
_entity.id
_entity.type
_entity.pdbx_description
1 polymer ?
#
loop_
_entity_poly.entity_id
_entity_poly.type
_entity_poly.pdbx_seq_one_letter_code
_entity_poly.pdbx_strand_id
1 'polypeptide(L)'
;MAFSSLLRSTPSPLLEASRADLSPSASALRPSDRSKNYEAVGRQKLESMAYMFKYDSTHGVFPGTINLLDASTLEINGKQIKITSKRDPAEIPWGDYGADYVVESSGVFTTVDKASAHVKGGAKKVVISAPSADAPMFVVGVNENTYKPSMDIVSNASCTTNCLAPLAKVVHEEFGILEGLMTTVHATTATQKTVDGPSMKDWRGGRGAGQNIIPSSTGAAKAVGKVLPDLNGKLTGMAFRVPTPNVSVVDLTCRLEKSASYDDVKAAIKYASEGPLLGILGYTDEDVVSNDFVGDSRSSIFDANAGMGLSSSFMKLVSWYDNEWGYRYSSLVSLPEAYCWFNQPSVGPDRAYGIGGGLRGGDSCNFLHKQRV
;
A
#
# COMPACT_ATOMS: atom_id res chain seq x y z
N MET A 1 -7.88 6.73 4.26
CA MET A 1 -6.54 7.32 4.01
C MET A 1 -5.96 6.76 2.73
N ALA A 2 -5.89 5.43 2.55
CA ALA A 2 -5.43 4.79 1.30
C ALA A 2 -6.06 5.31 -0.02
N PHE A 3 -7.35 5.70 -0.02
CA PHE A 3 -8.03 6.18 -1.23
C PHE A 3 -7.63 7.63 -1.65
N SER A 4 -7.42 8.53 -0.68
CA SER A 4 -7.02 9.92 -0.97
C SER A 4 -5.60 9.98 -1.52
N SER A 5 -4.69 9.14 -0.99
CA SER A 5 -3.36 9.02 -1.57
C SER A 5 -3.47 8.44 -2.99
N LEU A 6 -4.19 7.34 -3.23
CA LEU A 6 -4.32 6.60 -4.50
C LEU A 6 -4.58 7.44 -5.79
N LEU A 7 -5.27 8.57 -5.70
CA LEU A 7 -5.56 9.46 -6.84
C LEU A 7 -4.49 10.55 -7.07
N ARG A 8 -3.58 10.80 -6.11
CA ARG A 8 -2.59 11.90 -6.17
C ARG A 8 -1.37 11.70 -7.09
N SER A 9 -1.06 10.48 -7.53
CA SER A 9 0.19 10.15 -8.26
C SER A 9 -0.03 9.41 -9.58
N THR A 10 -1.27 9.20 -10.01
CA THR A 10 -1.58 8.45 -11.24
C THR A 10 -1.91 9.40 -12.39
N PRO A 11 -1.08 9.46 -13.45
CA PRO A 11 -1.44 10.16 -14.68
C PRO A 11 -2.44 9.39 -15.56
N SER A 12 -3.07 8.30 -15.08
CA SER A 12 -3.91 7.37 -15.87
C SER A 12 -5.35 7.22 -15.31
N PRO A 13 -6.39 6.96 -16.14
CA PRO A 13 -7.81 7.09 -15.79
C PRO A 13 -8.44 5.93 -14.98
N LEU A 14 -7.67 4.96 -14.48
CA LEU A 14 -8.20 3.64 -14.09
C LEU A 14 -8.60 3.48 -12.60
N LEU A 15 -8.80 4.56 -11.85
CA LEU A 15 -9.17 4.47 -10.43
C LEU A 15 -10.48 5.18 -10.15
N GLU A 16 -11.56 4.40 -10.15
CA GLU A 16 -12.87 4.86 -9.74
C GLU A 16 -13.14 4.58 -8.26
N ALA A 17 -13.72 5.57 -7.59
CA ALA A 17 -13.91 5.60 -6.15
C ALA A 17 -15.22 4.94 -5.74
N SER A 18 -15.18 4.04 -4.76
CA SER A 18 -16.34 3.81 -3.90
C SER A 18 -15.94 3.77 -2.43
N ARG A 19 -16.75 4.39 -1.58
CA ARG A 19 -16.67 4.25 -0.12
C ARG A 19 -18.05 3.85 0.39
N ALA A 20 -18.16 2.63 0.91
CA ALA A 20 -19.37 2.15 1.57
C ALA A 20 -19.64 2.96 2.85
N ASP A 21 -20.83 3.56 2.96
CA ASP A 21 -21.22 4.39 4.09
C ASP A 21 -21.98 3.58 5.16
N LEU A 22 -21.65 3.78 6.44
CA LEU A 22 -22.19 3.05 7.60
C LEU A 22 -22.78 4.01 8.66
N SER A 23 -23.54 5.05 8.28
CA SER A 23 -24.28 5.89 9.24
C SER A 23 -25.81 5.75 9.13
N PRO A 24 -26.58 5.77 10.24
CA PRO A 24 -28.03 5.59 10.22
C PRO A 24 -28.84 6.92 10.17
N SER A 25 -30.04 6.77 9.60
CA SER A 25 -31.26 7.58 9.72
C SER A 25 -31.47 8.78 8.79
N ALA A 26 -32.41 8.60 7.85
CA ALA A 26 -33.19 9.67 7.21
C ALA A 26 -34.66 9.19 7.08
N SER A 27 -35.35 9.01 8.20
CA SER A 27 -36.72 8.44 8.22
C SER A 27 -37.85 9.46 8.45
N ALA A 28 -37.65 10.76 8.21
CA ALA A 28 -38.63 11.77 8.65
C ALA A 28 -38.90 12.98 7.71
N LEU A 29 -38.89 12.84 6.37
CA LEU A 29 -39.23 13.97 5.47
C LEU A 29 -40.24 13.63 4.37
N ARG A 30 -41.05 14.62 3.94
CA ARG A 30 -42.12 14.52 2.92
C ARG A 30 -41.55 14.31 1.51
N PRO A 31 -42.29 13.69 0.55
CA PRO A 31 -41.74 13.23 -0.73
C PRO A 31 -41.15 14.32 -1.65
N SER A 32 -41.68 15.54 -1.67
CA SER A 32 -41.23 16.63 -2.55
C SER A 32 -39.99 17.38 -2.05
N ASP A 33 -39.68 17.31 -0.76
CA ASP A 33 -38.48 17.90 -0.14
C ASP A 33 -37.30 16.92 -0.12
N ARG A 34 -37.51 15.66 -0.52
CA ARG A 34 -36.47 14.63 -0.53
C ARG A 34 -35.43 14.89 -1.62
N SER A 35 -35.83 15.15 -2.87
CA SER A 35 -34.88 15.27 -4.00
C SER A 35 -33.90 16.43 -3.84
N LYS A 36 -34.37 17.62 -3.46
CA LYS A 36 -33.51 18.79 -3.22
C LYS A 36 -32.56 18.59 -2.04
N ASN A 37 -33.01 17.89 -0.99
CA ASN A 37 -32.14 17.55 0.15
C ASN A 37 -31.14 16.43 -0.21
N TYR A 38 -31.51 15.46 -1.05
CA TYR A 38 -30.59 14.42 -1.51
C TYR A 38 -29.49 15.00 -2.42
N GLU A 39 -29.82 15.94 -3.31
CA GLU A 39 -28.82 16.65 -4.12
C GLU A 39 -27.90 17.53 -3.26
N ALA A 40 -28.45 18.25 -2.28
CA ALA A 40 -27.66 19.06 -1.35
C ALA A 40 -26.72 18.22 -0.46
N VAL A 41 -27.21 17.08 0.05
CA VAL A 41 -26.41 16.12 0.84
C VAL A 41 -25.34 15.44 -0.03
N GLY A 42 -25.69 15.08 -1.27
CA GLY A 42 -24.74 14.53 -2.24
C GLY A 42 -23.62 15.52 -2.55
N ARG A 43 -23.98 16.77 -2.84
CA ARG A 43 -23.02 17.85 -3.10
C ARG A 43 -22.11 18.12 -1.90
N GLN A 44 -22.66 18.22 -0.69
CA GLN A 44 -21.87 18.42 0.53
C GLN A 44 -20.86 17.28 0.77
N LYS A 45 -21.26 16.03 0.47
CA LYS A 45 -20.36 14.87 0.55
C LYS A 45 -19.23 14.96 -0.46
N LEU A 46 -19.51 15.36 -1.71
CA LEU A 46 -18.47 15.57 -2.72
C LEU A 46 -17.54 16.74 -2.37
N GLU A 47 -18.07 17.84 -1.84
CA GLU A 47 -17.27 18.97 -1.36
C GLU A 47 -16.31 18.53 -0.24
N SER A 48 -16.80 17.71 0.70
CA SER A 48 -15.97 17.10 1.75
C SER A 48 -14.89 16.18 1.18
N MET A 49 -15.22 15.34 0.19
CA MET A 49 -14.24 14.47 -0.48
C MET A 49 -13.17 15.28 -1.22
N ALA A 50 -13.57 16.32 -1.97
CA ALA A 50 -12.64 17.21 -2.66
C ALA A 50 -11.74 17.96 -1.67
N TYR A 51 -12.30 18.43 -0.54
CA TYR A 51 -11.53 19.07 0.53
C TYR A 51 -10.48 18.11 1.14
N MET A 52 -10.90 16.91 1.55
CA MET A 52 -9.99 15.88 2.10
C MET A 52 -8.95 15.41 1.08
N PHE A 53 -9.30 15.42 -0.21
CA PHE A 53 -8.35 15.10 -1.28
C PHE A 53 -7.40 16.26 -1.57
N LYS A 54 -7.81 17.52 -1.38
CA LYS A 54 -6.96 18.70 -1.59
C LYS A 54 -5.95 18.89 -0.46
N TYR A 55 -6.37 18.72 0.79
CA TYR A 55 -5.56 18.99 1.97
C TYR A 55 -5.29 17.69 2.74
N ASP A 56 -4.03 17.30 2.82
CA ASP A 56 -3.59 16.12 3.57
C ASP A 56 -2.50 16.54 4.56
N SER A 57 -2.67 16.20 5.84
CA SER A 57 -1.75 16.60 6.90
C SER A 57 -0.39 15.90 6.83
N THR A 58 -0.33 14.73 6.17
CA THR A 58 0.88 13.92 6.03
C THR A 58 1.59 14.26 4.72
N HIS A 59 0.84 14.27 3.61
CA HIS A 59 1.39 14.38 2.25
C HIS A 59 1.23 15.77 1.64
N GLY A 60 0.82 16.75 2.44
CA GLY A 60 0.66 18.14 2.03
C GLY A 60 -0.53 18.42 1.11
N VAL A 61 -0.48 19.57 0.44
CA VAL A 61 -1.54 20.03 -0.46
C VAL A 61 -1.40 19.35 -1.82
N PHE A 62 -2.49 18.85 -2.39
CA PHE A 62 -2.50 18.33 -3.76
C PHE A 62 -2.19 19.47 -4.75
N PRO A 63 -1.15 19.34 -5.60
CA PRO A 63 -0.72 20.43 -6.48
C PRO A 63 -1.59 20.61 -7.73
N GLY A 64 -2.50 19.66 -8.02
CA GLY A 64 -3.34 19.69 -9.20
C GLY A 64 -4.66 20.44 -9.03
N THR A 65 -5.52 20.34 -10.04
CA THR A 65 -6.85 20.95 -10.04
C THR A 65 -7.91 19.94 -9.60
N ILE A 66 -8.91 20.44 -8.84
CA ILE A 66 -10.06 19.67 -8.39
C ILE A 66 -11.30 20.53 -8.60
N ASN A 67 -12.19 20.09 -9.48
CA ASN A 67 -13.46 20.76 -9.77
C ASN A 67 -14.63 19.83 -9.44
N LEU A 68 -15.72 20.39 -8.94
CA LEU A 68 -16.99 19.67 -8.81
C LEU A 68 -17.81 19.98 -10.06
N LEU A 69 -18.07 18.96 -10.89
CA LEU A 69 -18.84 19.15 -12.12
C LEU A 69 -20.34 19.05 -11.86
N ASP A 70 -20.75 18.08 -11.04
CA ASP A 70 -22.15 17.85 -10.66
C ASP A 70 -22.24 17.15 -9.28
N ALA A 71 -23.44 16.74 -8.87
CA ALA A 71 -23.70 16.11 -7.56
C ALA A 71 -23.07 14.71 -7.39
N SER A 72 -22.46 14.15 -8.43
CA SER A 72 -21.91 12.79 -8.48
C SER A 72 -20.58 12.69 -9.24
N THR A 73 -20.03 13.80 -9.74
CA THR A 73 -18.82 13.81 -10.57
C THR A 73 -17.80 14.82 -10.07
N LEU A 74 -16.61 14.34 -9.76
CA LEU A 74 -15.41 15.17 -9.55
C LEU A 74 -14.59 15.21 -10.83
N GLU A 75 -13.90 16.31 -11.08
CA GLU A 75 -12.85 16.39 -12.08
C GLU A 75 -11.51 16.64 -11.40
N ILE A 76 -10.53 15.78 -11.65
CA ILE A 76 -9.17 15.91 -11.12
C ILE A 76 -8.22 15.99 -12.30
N ASN A 77 -7.48 17.10 -12.43
CA ASN A 77 -6.58 17.35 -13.56
C ASN A 77 -7.24 17.12 -14.94
N GLY A 78 -8.48 17.59 -15.10
CA GLY A 78 -9.26 17.43 -16.34
C GLY A 78 -9.87 16.04 -16.55
N LYS A 79 -9.74 15.12 -15.59
CA LYS A 79 -10.32 13.77 -15.66
C LYS A 79 -11.53 13.64 -14.77
N GLN A 80 -12.64 13.20 -15.36
CA GLN A 80 -13.88 12.99 -14.63
C GLN A 80 -13.83 11.67 -13.85
N ILE A 81 -14.28 11.71 -12.61
CA ILE A 81 -14.36 10.60 -11.67
C ILE A 81 -15.79 10.54 -11.15
N LYS A 82 -16.46 9.42 -11.43
CA LYS A 82 -17.80 9.16 -10.89
C LYS A 82 -17.72 8.73 -9.44
N ILE A 83 -18.59 9.31 -8.63
CA ILE A 83 -18.68 9.06 -7.20
C ILE A 83 -20.01 8.38 -6.93
N THR A 84 -19.91 7.22 -6.28
CA THR A 84 -21.06 6.44 -5.83
C THR A 84 -21.08 6.32 -4.31
N SER A 85 -22.28 6.25 -3.73
CA SER A 85 -22.50 6.17 -2.28
C SER A 85 -23.19 4.88 -1.86
N LYS A 86 -22.95 3.78 -2.58
CA LYS A 86 -23.51 2.46 -2.28
C LYS A 86 -22.76 1.80 -1.13
N ARG A 87 -23.51 1.21 -0.20
CA ARG A 87 -22.97 0.48 0.95
C ARG A 87 -22.66 -0.98 0.60
N ASP A 88 -23.51 -1.61 -0.21
CA ASP A 88 -23.27 -2.94 -0.74
C ASP A 88 -22.40 -2.82 -2.00
N PRO A 89 -21.21 -3.45 -2.03
CA PRO A 89 -20.36 -3.44 -3.21
C PRO A 89 -21.02 -4.03 -4.47
N ALA A 90 -22.01 -4.92 -4.32
CA ALA A 90 -22.74 -5.51 -5.44
C ALA A 90 -23.69 -4.53 -6.13
N GLU A 91 -24.06 -3.43 -5.46
CA GLU A 91 -24.90 -2.38 -6.05
C GLU A 91 -24.09 -1.33 -6.82
N ILE A 92 -22.76 -1.40 -6.80
CA ILE A 92 -21.90 -0.47 -7.52
C ILE A 92 -21.79 -0.92 -8.98
N PRO A 93 -22.24 -0.12 -9.95
CA PRO A 93 -22.24 -0.52 -11.35
C PRO A 93 -20.88 -0.26 -12.01
N TRP A 94 -19.82 -0.94 -11.55
CA TRP A 94 -18.46 -0.83 -12.11
C TRP A 94 -18.43 -1.02 -13.63
N GLY A 95 -19.23 -1.94 -14.16
CA GLY A 95 -19.33 -2.20 -15.59
C GLY A 95 -19.85 -1.01 -16.40
N ASP A 96 -20.80 -0.24 -15.85
CA ASP A 96 -21.37 0.94 -16.51
C ASP A 96 -20.35 2.08 -16.65
N TYR A 97 -19.33 2.07 -15.79
CA TYR A 97 -18.26 3.04 -15.80
C TYR A 97 -16.98 2.53 -16.50
N GLY A 98 -16.93 1.27 -16.90
CA GLY A 98 -15.76 0.66 -17.52
C GLY A 98 -14.61 0.35 -16.54
N ALA A 99 -14.91 0.23 -15.23
CA ALA A 99 -13.93 -0.08 -14.21
C ALA A 99 -13.63 -1.59 -14.17
N ASP A 100 -12.63 -2.01 -14.94
CA ASP A 100 -12.18 -3.41 -14.99
C ASP A 100 -11.50 -3.87 -13.69
N TYR A 101 -10.80 -2.96 -13.01
CA TYR A 101 -10.01 -3.24 -11.82
C TYR A 101 -10.52 -2.42 -10.63
N VAL A 102 -10.73 -3.08 -9.49
CA VAL A 102 -11.18 -2.44 -8.25
C VAL A 102 -10.18 -2.64 -7.12
N VAL A 103 -9.85 -1.56 -6.41
CA VAL A 103 -9.07 -1.60 -5.18
C VAL A 103 -10.02 -1.59 -3.97
N GLU A 104 -10.19 -2.75 -3.34
CA GLU A 104 -10.99 -2.90 -2.12
C GLU A 104 -10.19 -2.40 -0.91
N SER A 105 -10.50 -1.17 -0.50
CA SER A 105 -9.78 -0.42 0.54
C SER A 105 -10.67 0.05 1.70
N SER A 106 -11.85 -0.56 1.86
CA SER A 106 -12.76 -0.29 2.99
C SER A 106 -12.26 -0.90 4.30
N GLY A 107 -11.49 -1.99 4.21
CA GLY A 107 -11.05 -2.79 5.36
C GLY A 107 -12.09 -3.77 5.89
N VAL A 108 -13.24 -3.92 5.21
CA VAL A 108 -14.36 -4.78 5.64
C VAL A 108 -14.56 -6.00 4.74
N PHE A 109 -14.28 -5.87 3.44
CA PHE A 109 -14.50 -6.91 2.43
C PHE A 109 -13.19 -7.65 2.08
N THR A 110 -12.50 -8.17 3.09
CA THR A 110 -11.14 -8.73 2.96
C THR A 110 -11.07 -10.24 2.67
N THR A 111 -12.20 -10.87 2.33
CA THR A 111 -12.25 -12.29 1.93
C THR A 111 -12.69 -12.41 0.47
N VAL A 112 -12.38 -13.53 -0.19
CA VAL A 112 -12.77 -13.79 -1.59
C VAL A 112 -14.28 -13.62 -1.76
N ASP A 113 -15.07 -14.27 -0.90
CA ASP A 113 -16.54 -14.20 -0.95
C ASP A 113 -17.06 -12.76 -0.86
N LYS A 114 -16.50 -11.95 0.03
CA LYS A 114 -16.93 -10.57 0.24
C LYS A 114 -16.51 -9.65 -0.90
N ALA A 115 -15.26 -9.76 -1.34
CA ALA A 115 -14.72 -8.98 -2.45
C ALA A 115 -15.38 -9.35 -3.79
N SER A 116 -15.91 -10.57 -3.94
CA SER A 116 -16.64 -11.01 -5.13
C SER A 116 -17.91 -10.19 -5.41
N ALA A 117 -18.41 -9.47 -4.41
CA ALA A 117 -19.52 -8.53 -4.60
C ALA A 117 -19.19 -7.44 -5.63
N HIS A 118 -17.93 -6.99 -5.74
CA HIS A 118 -17.53 -6.04 -6.80
C HIS A 118 -17.62 -6.64 -8.20
N VAL A 119 -17.33 -7.94 -8.34
CA VAL A 119 -17.44 -8.66 -9.62
C VAL A 119 -18.88 -8.72 -10.10
N LYS A 120 -19.85 -8.85 -9.18
CA LYS A 120 -21.28 -8.77 -9.50
C LYS A 120 -21.68 -7.40 -10.06
N GLY A 121 -20.98 -6.34 -9.65
CA GLY A 121 -21.12 -4.98 -10.17
C GLY A 121 -20.48 -4.75 -11.54
N GLY A 122 -19.81 -5.76 -12.12
CA GLY A 122 -19.19 -5.69 -13.45
C GLY A 122 -17.67 -5.48 -13.44
N ALA A 123 -17.02 -5.43 -12.27
CA ALA A 123 -15.55 -5.43 -12.20
C ALA A 123 -14.99 -6.78 -12.65
N LYS A 124 -13.86 -6.79 -13.37
CA LYS A 124 -13.19 -8.03 -13.78
C LYS A 124 -12.24 -8.54 -12.71
N LYS A 125 -11.55 -7.64 -12.01
CA LYS A 125 -10.49 -7.95 -11.04
C LYS A 125 -10.63 -7.11 -9.78
N VAL A 126 -10.28 -7.70 -8.63
CA VAL A 126 -10.30 -7.02 -7.33
C VAL A 126 -8.97 -7.23 -6.60
N VAL A 127 -8.37 -6.13 -6.14
CA VAL A 127 -7.18 -6.13 -5.27
C VAL A 127 -7.59 -5.67 -3.89
N ILE A 128 -7.50 -6.55 -2.91
CA ILE A 128 -7.73 -6.24 -1.50
C ILE A 128 -6.49 -5.54 -0.93
N SER A 129 -6.65 -4.31 -0.45
CA SER A 129 -5.55 -3.49 0.11
C SER A 129 -5.30 -3.79 1.60
N ALA A 130 -5.38 -5.06 1.97
CA ALA A 130 -5.14 -5.58 3.31
C ALA A 130 -4.87 -7.09 3.23
N PRO A 131 -4.27 -7.71 4.28
CA PRO A 131 -4.16 -9.17 4.33
C PRO A 131 -5.51 -9.84 4.20
N SER A 132 -5.57 -10.88 3.37
CA SER A 132 -6.74 -11.73 3.23
C SER A 132 -6.51 -13.08 3.93
N ALA A 133 -7.60 -13.63 4.47
CA ALA A 133 -7.59 -14.96 5.06
C ALA A 133 -7.49 -16.05 3.99
N ASP A 134 -8.14 -15.84 2.84
CA ASP A 134 -8.40 -16.84 1.80
C ASP A 134 -7.98 -16.41 0.39
N ALA A 135 -7.82 -15.11 0.10
CA ALA A 135 -7.33 -14.66 -1.19
C ALA A 135 -5.80 -14.86 -1.31
N PRO A 136 -5.28 -15.27 -2.49
CA PRO A 136 -3.86 -15.31 -2.76
C PRO A 136 -3.20 -13.95 -2.49
N MET A 137 -2.08 -13.96 -1.78
CA MET A 137 -1.33 -12.74 -1.45
C MET A 137 -0.12 -12.56 -2.35
N PHE A 138 0.10 -11.33 -2.78
CA PHE A 138 1.24 -10.95 -3.61
C PHE A 138 1.99 -9.77 -3.00
N VAL A 139 3.31 -9.83 -3.12
CA VAL A 139 4.22 -8.71 -2.84
C VAL A 139 5.10 -8.54 -4.08
N VAL A 140 5.12 -7.33 -4.62
CA VAL A 140 5.94 -6.98 -5.78
C VAL A 140 7.42 -7.10 -5.44
N GLY A 141 8.23 -7.64 -6.34
CA GLY A 141 9.64 -7.98 -6.14
C GLY A 141 9.87 -9.32 -5.44
N VAL A 142 8.80 -10.06 -5.12
CA VAL A 142 8.89 -11.28 -4.30
C VAL A 142 8.22 -12.46 -4.99
N ASN A 143 6.92 -12.38 -5.26
CA ASN A 143 6.15 -13.52 -5.78
C ASN A 143 5.08 -13.14 -6.83
N GLU A 144 5.10 -11.92 -7.35
CA GLU A 144 4.17 -11.43 -8.37
C GLU A 144 4.17 -12.28 -9.65
N ASN A 145 5.29 -12.93 -9.97
CA ASN A 145 5.43 -13.85 -11.09
C ASN A 145 4.59 -15.14 -10.93
N THR A 146 4.09 -15.44 -9.72
CA THR A 146 3.22 -16.58 -9.46
C THR A 146 1.73 -16.26 -9.70
N TYR A 147 1.40 -15.00 -10.00
CA TYR A 147 0.06 -14.59 -10.37
C TYR A 147 -0.41 -15.31 -11.63
N LYS A 148 -1.69 -15.73 -11.64
CA LYS A 148 -2.33 -16.34 -12.81
C LYS A 148 -3.51 -15.46 -13.23
N PRO A 149 -3.73 -15.22 -14.54
CA PRO A 149 -4.88 -14.46 -15.02
C PRO A 149 -6.24 -15.03 -14.61
N SER A 150 -6.32 -16.27 -14.14
CA SER A 150 -7.55 -16.84 -13.57
C SER A 150 -7.82 -16.41 -12.11
N MET A 151 -6.89 -15.70 -11.48
CA MET A 151 -7.06 -15.16 -10.13
C MET A 151 -7.74 -13.79 -10.24
N ASP A 152 -9.06 -13.79 -10.05
CA ASP A 152 -9.87 -12.57 -10.16
C ASP A 152 -9.77 -11.68 -8.92
N ILE A 153 -9.54 -12.29 -7.75
CA ILE A 153 -9.49 -11.61 -6.47
C ILE A 153 -8.19 -11.98 -5.76
N VAL A 154 -7.39 -10.96 -5.48
CA VAL A 154 -6.08 -11.11 -4.84
C VAL A 154 -5.91 -10.09 -3.72
N SER A 155 -4.89 -10.29 -2.88
CA SER A 155 -4.55 -9.38 -1.79
C SER A 155 -3.12 -8.86 -1.96
N ASN A 156 -2.91 -7.56 -1.75
CA ASN A 156 -1.58 -6.95 -1.73
C ASN A 156 -0.88 -7.08 -0.35
N ALA A 157 -1.29 -8.06 0.45
CA ALA A 157 -0.82 -8.27 1.83
C ALA A 157 -0.96 -6.99 2.69
N SER A 158 0.00 -6.72 3.59
CA SER A 158 0.06 -5.50 4.42
C SER A 158 1.28 -4.64 4.09
N CYS A 159 1.28 -3.38 4.51
CA CYS A 159 2.45 -2.50 4.44
C CYS A 159 3.69 -3.11 5.11
N THR A 160 3.55 -3.67 6.32
CA THR A 160 4.65 -4.35 7.01
C THR A 160 5.14 -5.60 6.27
N THR A 161 4.25 -6.37 5.63
CA THR A 161 4.66 -7.52 4.81
C THR A 161 5.41 -7.07 3.56
N ASN A 162 4.97 -5.98 2.91
CA ASN A 162 5.65 -5.40 1.77
C ASN A 162 7.05 -4.84 2.14
N CYS A 163 7.24 -4.37 3.37
CA CYS A 163 8.56 -3.99 3.87
C CYS A 163 9.44 -5.20 4.19
N LEU A 164 8.91 -6.17 4.92
CA LEU A 164 9.69 -7.31 5.42
C LEU A 164 10.04 -8.33 4.33
N ALA A 165 9.14 -8.61 3.40
CA ALA A 165 9.33 -9.71 2.44
C ALA A 165 10.50 -9.49 1.46
N PRO A 166 10.72 -8.31 0.85
CA PRO A 166 11.89 -8.06 0.01
C PRO A 166 13.21 -8.20 0.79
N LEU A 167 13.27 -7.68 2.02
CA LEU A 167 14.44 -7.82 2.89
C LEU A 167 14.70 -9.30 3.23
N ALA A 168 13.66 -10.02 3.64
CA ALA A 168 13.76 -11.43 3.98
C ALA A 168 14.14 -12.29 2.77
N LYS A 169 13.65 -11.97 1.56
CA LYS A 169 14.00 -12.64 0.31
C LYS A 169 15.51 -12.58 0.06
N VAL A 170 16.09 -11.38 0.06
CA VAL A 170 17.52 -11.19 -0.21
C VAL A 170 18.37 -11.95 0.81
N VAL A 171 18.06 -11.79 2.10
CA VAL A 171 18.83 -12.44 3.16
C VAL A 171 18.67 -13.96 3.11
N HIS A 172 17.48 -14.46 2.80
CA HIS A 172 17.22 -15.89 2.71
C HIS A 172 17.92 -16.53 1.50
N GLU A 173 17.88 -15.91 0.34
CA GLU A 173 18.50 -16.46 -0.88
C GLU A 173 20.03 -16.49 -0.78
N GLU A 174 20.64 -15.50 -0.15
CA GLU A 174 22.10 -15.41 -0.05
C GLU A 174 22.70 -16.19 1.14
N PHE A 175 21.99 -16.20 2.27
CA PHE A 175 22.53 -16.70 3.54
C PHE A 175 21.66 -17.77 4.22
N GLY A 176 20.42 -17.96 3.76
CA GLY A 176 19.44 -18.76 4.48
C GLY A 176 18.98 -18.06 5.76
N ILE A 177 17.70 -18.21 6.08
CA ILE A 177 17.12 -17.77 7.36
C ILE A 177 16.62 -19.04 8.01
N LEU A 178 17.16 -19.34 9.19
CA LEU A 178 16.76 -20.50 9.97
C LEU A 178 15.50 -20.18 10.77
N GLU A 179 15.50 -19.06 11.48
CA GLU A 179 14.37 -18.53 12.24
C GLU A 179 14.53 -17.01 12.45
N GLY A 180 13.41 -16.31 12.69
CA GLY A 180 13.45 -14.88 12.96
C GLY A 180 12.21 -14.35 13.66
N LEU A 181 12.43 -13.30 14.45
CA LEU A 181 11.40 -12.53 15.12
C LEU A 181 11.41 -11.10 14.60
N MET A 182 10.24 -10.60 14.25
CA MET A 182 10.05 -9.24 13.78
C MET A 182 9.31 -8.39 14.81
N THR A 183 9.80 -7.19 15.04
CA THR A 183 9.05 -6.11 15.65
C THR A 183 8.88 -5.00 14.63
N THR A 184 7.67 -4.47 14.48
CA THR A 184 7.48 -3.21 13.77
C THR A 184 7.12 -2.10 14.75
N VAL A 185 7.86 -1.00 14.69
CA VAL A 185 7.49 0.26 15.34
C VAL A 185 6.69 1.04 14.31
N HIS A 186 5.38 1.09 14.52
CA HIS A 186 4.44 1.46 13.48
C HIS A 186 3.72 2.76 13.82
N ALA A 187 3.61 3.65 12.83
CA ALA A 187 2.82 4.86 12.91
C ALA A 187 1.35 4.60 13.25
N THR A 188 0.70 5.65 13.73
CA THR A 188 -0.72 5.68 14.07
C THR A 188 -1.59 5.39 12.84
N THR A 189 -2.67 4.64 13.01
CA THR A 189 -3.64 4.36 11.94
C THR A 189 -5.07 4.75 12.31
N ALA A 190 -5.96 4.80 11.31
CA ALA A 190 -7.37 5.19 11.47
C ALA A 190 -8.18 4.35 12.47
N THR A 191 -7.73 3.14 12.81
CA THR A 191 -8.43 2.26 13.75
C THR A 191 -8.22 2.66 15.21
N GLN A 192 -7.15 3.41 15.51
CA GLN A 192 -6.83 3.87 16.86
C GLN A 192 -7.71 5.06 17.28
N LYS A 193 -7.76 5.33 18.59
CA LYS A 193 -8.60 6.37 19.18
C LYS A 193 -7.77 7.58 19.59
N THR A 194 -8.34 8.77 19.45
CA THR A 194 -7.70 10.01 19.91
C THR A 194 -7.57 10.07 21.42
N VAL A 195 -8.57 9.53 22.13
CA VAL A 195 -8.62 9.37 23.60
C VAL A 195 -9.04 7.95 23.95
N ASP A 196 -8.88 7.54 25.20
CA ASP A 196 -9.29 6.23 25.68
C ASP A 196 -10.77 5.94 25.36
N GLY A 197 -11.03 4.81 24.69
CA GLY A 197 -12.36 4.42 24.25
C GLY A 197 -12.50 2.93 23.93
N PRO A 198 -13.73 2.46 23.68
CA PRO A 198 -14.00 1.03 23.48
C PRO A 198 -13.39 0.50 22.18
N SER A 199 -12.73 -0.66 22.28
CA SER A 199 -12.23 -1.44 21.15
C SER A 199 -12.44 -2.94 21.45
N MET A 200 -13.51 -3.52 20.89
CA MET A 200 -14.02 -4.83 21.31
C MET A 200 -13.06 -6.00 21.04
N LYS A 201 -12.18 -5.87 20.02
CA LYS A 201 -11.26 -6.94 19.59
C LYS A 201 -9.80 -6.67 19.94
N ASP A 202 -9.47 -5.45 20.35
CA ASP A 202 -8.12 -5.02 20.70
C ASP A 202 -8.18 -3.92 21.76
N TRP A 203 -8.21 -4.32 23.05
CA TRP A 203 -8.35 -3.37 24.16
C TRP A 203 -7.20 -2.36 24.22
N ARG A 204 -5.98 -2.78 23.84
CA ARG A 204 -4.81 -1.89 23.82
C ARG A 204 -4.97 -0.83 22.74
N GLY A 205 -5.46 -1.21 21.56
CA GLY A 205 -5.77 -0.28 20.47
C GLY A 205 -6.89 0.74 20.78
N GLY A 206 -7.65 0.54 21.86
CA GLY A 206 -8.65 1.50 22.35
C GLY A 206 -8.06 2.66 23.17
N ARG A 207 -6.78 2.58 23.56
CA ARG A 207 -6.11 3.64 24.32
C ARG A 207 -5.73 4.83 23.43
N GLY A 208 -5.62 6.02 24.02
CA GLY A 208 -5.28 7.26 23.31
C GLY A 208 -3.97 7.15 22.52
N ALA A 209 -4.06 7.27 21.19
CA ALA A 209 -2.96 7.03 20.24
C ALA A 209 -1.79 8.01 20.41
N GLY A 210 -2.10 9.28 20.70
CA GLY A 210 -1.10 10.34 20.87
C GLY A 210 -0.29 10.27 22.17
N GLN A 211 -0.65 9.36 23.09
CA GLN A 211 -0.15 9.35 24.47
C GLN A 211 0.61 8.06 24.83
N ASN A 212 0.57 7.03 23.98
CA ASN A 212 1.02 5.70 24.35
C ASN A 212 1.92 5.05 23.29
N ILE A 213 2.83 4.21 23.76
CA ILE A 213 3.40 3.12 22.97
C ILE A 213 2.47 1.92 23.18
N ILE A 214 1.81 1.45 22.12
CA ILE A 214 0.73 0.45 22.22
C ILE A 214 1.19 -0.86 21.59
N PRO A 215 1.47 -1.91 22.38
CA PRO A 215 1.79 -3.21 21.81
C PRO A 215 0.56 -3.82 21.12
N SER A 216 0.75 -4.38 19.94
CA SER A 216 -0.30 -4.94 19.07
C SER A 216 0.20 -6.23 18.42
N SER A 217 -0.73 -7.16 18.15
CA SER A 217 -0.41 -8.36 17.36
C SER A 217 -0.38 -8.01 15.87
N THR A 218 0.42 -8.74 15.10
CA THR A 218 0.45 -8.60 13.64
C THR A 218 0.65 -9.96 12.97
N GLY A 219 -0.06 -10.18 11.87
CA GLY A 219 0.13 -11.35 11.01
C GLY A 219 1.22 -11.15 9.96
N ALA A 220 1.85 -9.96 9.90
CA ALA A 220 2.69 -9.58 8.76
C ALA A 220 3.90 -10.50 8.54
N ALA A 221 4.62 -10.86 9.61
CA ALA A 221 5.75 -11.79 9.53
C ALA A 221 5.32 -13.21 9.14
N LYS A 222 4.18 -13.69 9.67
CA LYS A 222 3.60 -14.98 9.25
C LYS A 222 3.17 -14.96 7.78
N ALA A 223 2.70 -13.82 7.28
CA ALA A 223 2.30 -13.65 5.89
C ALA A 223 3.50 -13.70 4.92
N VAL A 224 4.73 -13.41 5.38
CA VAL A 224 5.95 -13.65 4.59
C VAL A 224 6.04 -15.10 4.17
N GLY A 225 5.71 -16.05 5.06
CA GLY A 225 5.66 -17.48 4.73
C GLY A 225 4.63 -17.86 3.66
N LYS A 226 3.64 -17.00 3.37
CA LYS A 226 2.70 -17.25 2.26
C LYS A 226 3.25 -16.77 0.91
N VAL A 227 4.07 -15.73 0.90
CA VAL A 227 4.67 -15.16 -0.33
C VAL A 227 6.06 -15.74 -0.61
N LEU A 228 6.75 -16.22 0.41
CA LEU A 228 8.02 -16.95 0.38
C LEU A 228 7.83 -18.27 1.12
N PRO A 229 7.34 -19.34 0.45
CA PRO A 229 7.01 -20.61 1.09
C PRO A 229 8.14 -21.24 1.90
N ASP A 230 9.41 -21.04 1.51
CA ASP A 230 10.59 -21.56 2.22
C ASP A 230 10.79 -20.93 3.62
N LEU A 231 10.14 -19.78 3.87
CA LEU A 231 10.11 -19.10 5.16
C LEU A 231 8.85 -19.40 5.98
N ASN A 232 7.98 -20.29 5.50
CA ASN A 232 6.78 -20.66 6.23
C ASN A 232 7.11 -21.31 7.58
N GLY A 233 6.54 -20.76 8.66
CA GLY A 233 6.82 -21.18 10.03
C GLY A 233 8.15 -20.68 10.61
N LYS A 234 9.02 -20.05 9.83
CA LYS A 234 10.32 -19.52 10.30
C LYS A 234 10.24 -18.10 10.85
N LEU A 235 9.22 -17.33 10.45
CA LEU A 235 9.05 -15.93 10.82
C LEU A 235 7.73 -15.67 11.55
N THR A 236 7.81 -14.95 12.67
CA THR A 236 6.65 -14.38 13.37
C THR A 236 7.05 -13.04 14.00
N GLY A 237 6.09 -12.29 14.53
CA GLY A 237 6.40 -10.98 15.09
C GLY A 237 5.26 -10.30 15.81
N MET A 238 5.52 -9.07 16.24
CA MET A 238 4.59 -8.19 16.93
C MET A 238 4.79 -6.74 16.48
N ALA A 239 3.94 -5.84 16.93
CA ALA A 239 4.03 -4.41 16.63
C ALA A 239 3.96 -3.55 17.90
N PHE A 240 4.58 -2.39 17.86
CA PHE A 240 4.31 -1.28 18.76
C PHE A 240 3.77 -0.11 17.95
N ARG A 241 2.55 0.36 18.24
CA ARG A 241 2.02 1.59 17.68
C ARG A 241 2.59 2.78 18.46
N VAL A 242 3.12 3.77 17.76
CA VAL A 242 3.72 4.96 18.37
C VAL A 242 3.09 6.26 17.86
N PRO A 243 3.24 7.39 18.58
CA PRO A 243 2.61 8.67 18.23
C PRO A 243 3.24 9.40 17.03
N THR A 244 3.56 8.69 15.95
CA THR A 244 3.96 9.27 14.67
C THR A 244 2.80 9.18 13.68
N PRO A 245 2.57 10.21 12.84
CA PRO A 245 1.43 10.25 11.92
C PRO A 245 1.60 9.31 10.73
N ASN A 246 2.84 9.09 10.29
CA ASN A 246 3.18 8.20 9.19
C ASN A 246 4.64 7.73 9.32
N VAL A 247 5.03 6.82 8.41
CA VAL A 247 6.29 6.10 8.36
C VAL A 247 6.48 5.16 9.55
N SER A 248 6.87 3.95 9.22
CA SER A 248 7.07 2.86 10.16
C SER A 248 8.42 2.20 9.89
N VAL A 249 8.86 1.40 10.84
CA VAL A 249 10.12 0.66 10.73
C VAL A 249 9.93 -0.79 11.14
N VAL A 250 10.61 -1.68 10.44
CA VAL A 250 10.76 -3.10 10.75
C VAL A 250 12.12 -3.31 11.40
N ASP A 251 12.12 -4.02 12.52
CA ASP A 251 13.28 -4.67 13.14
C ASP A 251 13.10 -6.17 12.95
N LEU A 252 13.96 -6.77 12.12
CA LEU A 252 14.05 -8.22 11.95
C LEU A 252 15.28 -8.73 12.68
N THR A 253 15.07 -9.49 13.75
CA THR A 253 16.14 -10.25 14.41
C THR A 253 16.10 -11.69 13.91
N CYS A 254 17.14 -12.14 13.21
CA CYS A 254 17.15 -13.45 12.57
C CYS A 254 18.46 -14.22 12.80
N ARG A 255 18.36 -15.56 12.74
CA ARG A 255 19.50 -16.47 12.67
C ARG A 255 19.70 -16.94 11.23
N LEU A 256 20.91 -16.77 10.71
CA LEU A 256 21.31 -17.19 9.38
C LEU A 256 21.74 -18.66 9.38
N GLU A 257 21.55 -19.35 8.24
CA GLU A 257 22.05 -20.73 8.06
C GLU A 257 23.54 -20.73 7.68
N LYS A 258 23.91 -19.88 6.71
CA LYS A 258 25.29 -19.60 6.31
C LYS A 258 25.80 -18.39 7.06
N SER A 259 26.88 -18.55 7.82
CA SER A 259 27.55 -17.44 8.49
C SER A 259 28.01 -16.35 7.51
N ALA A 260 27.82 -15.10 7.89
CA ALA A 260 28.20 -13.91 7.15
C ALA A 260 28.62 -12.79 8.11
N SER A 261 29.48 -11.88 7.68
CA SER A 261 29.67 -10.62 8.40
C SER A 261 28.49 -9.68 8.15
N TYR A 262 28.31 -8.68 9.03
CA TYR A 262 27.27 -7.67 8.79
C TYR A 262 27.53 -6.88 7.49
N ASP A 263 28.80 -6.66 7.15
CA ASP A 263 29.19 -6.02 5.89
C ASP A 263 28.80 -6.84 4.66
N ASP A 264 28.92 -8.17 4.71
CA ASP A 264 28.46 -9.05 3.63
C ASP A 264 26.94 -8.96 3.43
N VAL A 265 26.17 -8.91 4.53
CA VAL A 265 24.72 -8.76 4.48
C VAL A 265 24.33 -7.38 3.92
N LYS A 266 25.01 -6.31 4.34
CA LYS A 266 24.82 -4.97 3.76
C LYS A 266 25.11 -4.96 2.26
N ALA A 267 26.19 -5.59 1.83
CA ALA A 267 26.58 -5.64 0.41
C ALA A 267 25.54 -6.40 -0.43
N ALA A 268 25.02 -7.53 0.05
CA ALA A 268 23.95 -8.28 -0.62
C ALA A 268 22.67 -7.44 -0.76
N ILE A 269 22.27 -6.74 0.31
CA ILE A 269 21.08 -5.87 0.29
C ILE A 269 21.27 -4.69 -0.65
N LYS A 270 22.46 -4.04 -0.63
CA LYS A 270 22.78 -2.94 -1.54
C LYS A 270 22.71 -3.39 -3.00
N TYR A 271 23.35 -4.51 -3.33
CA TYR A 271 23.29 -5.11 -4.67
C TYR A 271 21.85 -5.38 -5.11
N ALA A 272 21.04 -5.97 -4.24
CA ALA A 272 19.63 -6.22 -4.57
C ALA A 272 18.84 -4.92 -4.79
N SER A 273 19.08 -3.89 -3.98
CA SER A 273 18.42 -2.58 -4.08
C SER A 273 18.78 -1.78 -5.33
N GLU A 274 20.01 -1.96 -5.85
CA GLU A 274 20.51 -1.28 -7.05
C GLU A 274 20.30 -2.12 -8.33
N GLY A 275 19.85 -3.37 -8.19
CA GLY A 275 19.62 -4.30 -9.30
C GLY A 275 18.20 -4.86 -9.30
N PRO A 276 18.00 -6.14 -8.94
CA PRO A 276 16.74 -6.86 -9.14
C PRO A 276 15.53 -6.28 -8.39
N LEU A 277 15.73 -5.51 -7.32
CA LEU A 277 14.67 -4.92 -6.50
C LEU A 277 14.66 -3.38 -6.57
N LEU A 278 15.26 -2.80 -7.61
CA LEU A 278 15.28 -1.35 -7.81
C LEU A 278 13.85 -0.76 -7.79
N GLY A 279 13.66 0.28 -6.98
CA GLY A 279 12.35 0.93 -6.79
C GLY A 279 11.43 0.22 -5.79
N ILE A 280 11.80 -0.96 -5.28
CA ILE A 280 11.05 -1.73 -4.27
C ILE A 280 11.83 -1.75 -2.95
N LEU A 281 13.08 -2.20 -3.00
CA LEU A 281 14.02 -2.21 -1.89
C LEU A 281 15.02 -1.07 -2.08
N GLY A 282 15.19 -0.25 -1.05
CA GLY A 282 16.21 0.79 -0.95
C GLY A 282 17.31 0.41 0.03
N TYR A 283 18.42 1.12 -0.07
CA TYR A 283 19.56 1.04 0.83
C TYR A 283 19.95 2.47 1.23
N THR A 284 20.25 2.70 2.51
CA THR A 284 20.85 3.94 3.00
C THR A 284 21.89 3.64 4.07
N ASP A 285 22.97 4.40 4.06
CA ASP A 285 24.03 4.46 5.07
C ASP A 285 24.16 5.87 5.68
N GLU A 286 23.13 6.70 5.50
CA GLU A 286 22.99 8.02 6.11
C GLU A 286 22.26 7.93 7.46
N ASP A 287 22.48 8.93 8.34
CA ASP A 287 21.83 9.03 9.66
C ASP A 287 20.40 9.58 9.55
N VAL A 288 19.49 8.73 9.06
CA VAL A 288 18.09 9.03 8.76
C VAL A 288 17.15 8.84 9.96
N VAL A 289 15.99 9.48 9.90
CA VAL A 289 14.86 9.28 10.82
C VAL A 289 13.54 9.13 10.05
N SER A 290 12.45 8.83 10.76
CA SER A 290 11.16 8.48 10.12
C SER A 290 10.64 9.52 9.12
N ASN A 291 10.78 10.81 9.40
CA ASN A 291 10.23 11.86 8.53
C ASN A 291 10.94 11.97 7.17
N ASP A 292 12.17 11.47 7.05
CA ASP A 292 12.94 11.52 5.80
C ASP A 292 12.34 10.60 4.72
N PHE A 293 11.44 9.69 5.11
CA PHE A 293 10.78 8.74 4.22
C PHE A 293 9.32 9.09 3.91
N VAL A 294 8.80 10.23 4.38
CA VAL A 294 7.43 10.65 4.04
C VAL A 294 7.32 10.89 2.54
N GLY A 295 6.43 10.16 1.87
CA GLY A 295 6.27 10.21 0.42
C GLY A 295 7.26 9.34 -0.37
N ASP A 296 8.09 8.53 0.31
CA ASP A 296 8.93 7.54 -0.35
C ASP A 296 8.08 6.39 -0.91
N SER A 297 8.23 6.10 -2.20
CA SER A 297 7.43 5.09 -2.91
C SER A 297 7.96 3.67 -2.77
N ARG A 298 9.16 3.48 -2.21
CA ARG A 298 9.75 2.17 -2.00
C ARG A 298 9.00 1.42 -0.90
N SER A 299 8.95 0.10 -1.03
CA SER A 299 8.25 -0.76 -0.06
C SER A 299 9.09 -1.03 1.19
N SER A 300 10.42 -1.01 1.05
CA SER A 300 11.39 -1.31 2.11
C SER A 300 12.64 -0.48 1.87
N ILE A 301 13.18 0.20 2.88
CA ILE A 301 14.45 0.94 2.79
C ILE A 301 15.35 0.48 3.93
N PHE A 302 16.32 -0.36 3.62
CA PHE A 302 17.25 -0.91 4.59
C PHE A 302 18.20 0.17 5.13
N ASP A 303 18.28 0.24 6.45
CA ASP A 303 19.13 1.17 7.19
C ASP A 303 20.39 0.43 7.65
N ALA A 304 21.51 0.75 6.99
CA ALA A 304 22.77 0.07 7.18
C ALA A 304 23.46 0.39 8.52
N ASN A 305 23.13 1.52 9.15
CA ASN A 305 23.77 1.96 10.39
C ASN A 305 22.92 1.66 11.63
N ALA A 306 21.60 1.48 11.48
CA ALA A 306 20.70 1.15 12.58
C ALA A 306 20.65 -0.35 12.95
N GLY A 307 21.04 -1.24 12.02
CA GLY A 307 21.15 -2.67 12.30
C GLY A 307 22.48 -3.06 12.97
N MET A 308 22.60 -4.33 13.34
CA MET A 308 23.83 -4.86 13.96
C MET A 308 23.90 -6.39 13.90
N GLY A 309 25.11 -6.93 13.81
CA GLY A 309 25.38 -8.35 14.02
C GLY A 309 25.87 -8.62 15.44
N LEU A 310 25.23 -9.54 16.17
CA LEU A 310 25.76 -10.03 17.45
C LEU A 310 26.85 -11.09 17.22
N SER A 311 26.67 -11.93 16.20
CA SER A 311 27.62 -12.94 15.74
C SER A 311 27.53 -13.07 14.22
N SER A 312 28.39 -13.89 13.61
CA SER A 312 28.34 -14.15 12.17
C SER A 312 27.06 -14.87 11.71
N SER A 313 26.20 -15.33 12.62
CA SER A 313 24.94 -15.99 12.28
C SER A 313 23.72 -15.38 12.96
N PHE A 314 23.86 -14.34 13.79
CA PHE A 314 22.73 -13.73 14.50
C PHE A 314 22.74 -12.22 14.35
N MET A 315 21.73 -11.68 13.68
CA MET A 315 21.71 -10.28 13.25
C MET A 315 20.35 -9.62 13.49
N LYS A 316 20.40 -8.30 13.65
CA LYS A 316 19.28 -7.38 13.65
C LYS A 316 19.37 -6.51 12.40
N LEU A 317 18.32 -6.54 11.58
CA LEU A 317 18.20 -5.78 10.35
C LEU A 317 17.06 -4.78 10.49
N VAL A 318 17.32 -3.52 10.12
CA VAL A 318 16.36 -2.42 10.24
C VAL A 318 15.94 -1.96 8.85
N SER A 319 14.64 -1.81 8.61
CA SER A 319 14.13 -1.29 7.34
C SER A 319 12.93 -0.36 7.53
N TRP A 320 13.03 0.83 6.97
CA TRP A 320 11.98 1.85 6.96
C TRP A 320 10.95 1.60 5.86
N TYR A 321 9.75 2.12 6.05
CA TYR A 321 8.73 2.15 5.02
C TYR A 321 7.68 3.22 5.30
N ASP A 322 7.32 3.98 4.28
CA ASP A 322 6.10 4.78 4.30
C ASP A 322 4.89 3.83 4.18
N ASN A 323 4.25 3.57 5.32
CA ASN A 323 3.13 2.64 5.42
C ASN A 323 1.87 3.08 4.65
N GLU A 324 1.81 4.32 4.18
CA GLU A 324 0.74 4.81 3.31
C GLU A 324 1.18 4.89 1.85
N TRP A 325 2.30 5.57 1.58
CA TRP A 325 2.74 5.90 0.22
C TRP A 325 3.42 4.73 -0.49
N GLY A 326 4.39 4.08 0.16
CA GLY A 326 5.07 2.91 -0.40
C GLY A 326 4.12 1.74 -0.64
N TYR A 327 3.23 1.47 0.32
CA TYR A 327 2.20 0.42 0.18
C TYR A 327 1.22 0.70 -0.96
N ARG A 328 0.88 1.98 -1.18
CA ARG A 328 0.02 2.39 -2.30
C ARG A 328 0.72 2.13 -3.63
N TYR A 329 1.98 2.50 -3.78
CA TYR A 329 2.74 2.27 -5.01
C TYR A 329 2.81 0.76 -5.33
N SER A 330 3.12 -0.08 -4.35
CA SER A 330 3.15 -1.54 -4.57
C SER A 330 1.78 -2.13 -4.93
N SER A 331 0.70 -1.62 -4.34
CA SER A 331 -0.68 -2.06 -4.65
C SER A 331 -1.12 -1.75 -6.08
N LEU A 332 -0.61 -0.66 -6.66
CA LEU A 332 -0.90 -0.27 -8.04
C LEU A 332 -0.04 -1.05 -9.04
N VAL A 333 1.18 -1.42 -8.63
CA VAL A 333 2.14 -2.18 -9.45
C VAL A 333 1.84 -3.68 -9.43
N SER A 334 1.17 -4.22 -8.41
CA SER A 334 0.85 -5.66 -8.29
C SER A 334 -0.25 -6.16 -9.23
N LEU A 335 -0.89 -5.27 -10.00
CA LEU A 335 -1.70 -5.66 -11.16
C LEU A 335 -0.73 -5.86 -12.35
N PRO A 336 -0.57 -7.07 -12.92
CA PRO A 336 0.45 -7.34 -13.94
C PRO A 336 0.31 -6.47 -15.19
N GLU A 337 -0.92 -6.09 -15.55
CA GLU A 337 -1.17 -5.15 -16.64
C GLU A 337 -0.75 -3.72 -16.25
N ALA A 338 -0.84 -3.32 -14.97
CA ALA A 338 -0.42 -2.01 -14.46
C ALA A 338 1.09 -1.90 -14.21
N TYR A 339 1.81 -3.02 -14.01
CA TYR A 339 3.28 -3.05 -13.89
C TYR A 339 3.97 -2.36 -15.09
N CYS A 340 3.40 -2.52 -16.30
CA CYS A 340 3.89 -1.88 -17.53
C CYS A 340 3.71 -0.35 -17.56
N TRP A 341 2.90 0.24 -16.67
CA TRP A 341 2.48 1.65 -16.75
C TRP A 341 3.24 2.55 -15.79
N PHE A 342 3.81 2.00 -14.71
CA PHE A 342 4.50 2.75 -13.67
C PHE A 342 6.03 2.71 -13.78
N ASN A 343 6.60 1.79 -14.56
CA ASN A 343 8.04 1.70 -14.78
C ASN A 343 8.57 2.67 -15.88
N GLN A 344 7.89 3.81 -16.06
CA GLN A 344 8.45 4.95 -16.79
C GLN A 344 9.32 5.73 -15.80
N PRO A 345 10.56 6.13 -16.15
CA PRO A 345 11.43 6.85 -15.23
C PRO A 345 10.71 8.11 -14.73
N SER A 346 10.59 8.22 -13.41
CA SER A 346 10.02 9.39 -12.76
C SER A 346 10.87 10.61 -13.08
N VAL A 347 10.32 11.49 -13.92
CA VAL A 347 10.88 12.84 -14.09
C VAL A 347 10.50 13.61 -12.82
N GLY A 348 11.40 13.63 -11.85
CA GLY A 348 11.28 14.50 -10.67
C GLY A 348 11.33 15.98 -11.07
N PRO A 349 10.80 16.90 -10.23
CA PRO A 349 10.88 18.32 -10.50
C PRO A 349 12.33 18.80 -10.32
N ASP A 350 12.84 19.48 -11.34
CA ASP A 350 14.05 20.31 -11.36
C ASP A 350 15.41 19.68 -11.01
N ARG A 351 16.13 19.24 -12.06
CA ARG A 351 17.54 19.62 -12.23
C ARG A 351 17.75 20.23 -13.60
N ALA A 352 17.87 21.56 -13.60
CA ALA A 352 18.40 22.32 -14.71
C ALA A 352 19.88 21.96 -14.92
N TYR A 353 20.17 21.09 -15.89
CA TYR A 353 21.40 21.10 -16.67
C TYR A 353 21.05 20.64 -18.08
N GLY A 354 21.05 21.59 -19.02
CA GLY A 354 20.69 21.33 -20.40
C GLY A 354 21.77 20.53 -21.12
N ILE A 355 21.37 19.47 -21.83
CA ILE A 355 21.91 19.07 -23.13
C ILE A 355 20.72 18.49 -23.91
N GLY A 356 20.47 19.01 -25.11
CA GLY A 356 19.33 18.66 -25.94
C GLY A 356 19.44 17.29 -26.61
N GLY A 357 18.27 16.69 -26.88
CA GLY A 357 18.12 15.49 -27.68
C GLY A 357 16.68 14.98 -27.61
N GLY A 358 15.82 15.45 -28.52
CA GLY A 358 14.41 15.05 -28.57
C GLY A 358 14.21 13.64 -29.12
N LEU A 359 13.26 12.89 -28.55
CA LEU A 359 12.64 11.74 -29.20
C LEU A 359 11.12 11.78 -28.98
N ARG A 360 10.41 11.70 -30.11
CA ARG A 360 8.95 11.70 -30.23
C ARG A 360 8.37 10.35 -29.77
N GLY A 361 7.15 10.40 -29.23
CA GLY A 361 6.40 9.23 -28.81
C GLY A 361 5.88 8.35 -29.96
N GLY A 362 5.46 7.14 -29.59
CA GLY A 362 4.76 6.17 -30.43
C GLY A 362 5.13 4.73 -30.09
N ASP A 363 4.12 3.96 -29.69
CA ASP A 363 3.98 2.50 -29.80
C ASP A 363 4.58 1.54 -28.74
N SER A 364 3.65 1.08 -27.89
CA SER A 364 3.37 -0.31 -27.47
C SER A 364 4.48 -1.20 -26.89
N CYS A 365 4.24 -1.67 -25.66
CA CYS A 365 4.96 -2.75 -24.97
C CYS A 365 5.08 -4.01 -25.84
N ASN A 366 6.31 -4.30 -26.26
CA ASN A 366 6.72 -5.62 -26.71
C ASN A 366 8.12 -5.89 -26.16
N PHE A 367 8.24 -6.67 -25.09
CA PHE A 367 9.46 -7.41 -24.82
C PHE A 367 9.16 -8.82 -24.31
N LEU A 368 9.05 -9.72 -25.28
CA LEU A 368 9.39 -11.13 -25.15
C LEU A 368 10.90 -11.24 -24.87
N HIS A 369 11.28 -11.72 -23.69
CA HIS A 369 12.65 -12.18 -23.47
C HIS A 369 12.71 -13.71 -23.66
N LYS A 370 13.05 -14.10 -24.89
CA LYS A 370 13.54 -15.46 -25.21
C LYS A 370 15.00 -15.57 -24.78
N GLN A 371 15.31 -16.56 -23.96
CA GLN A 371 16.66 -17.05 -23.71
C GLN A 371 17.30 -17.66 -24.99
N ARG A 372 18.64 -17.63 -25.00
CA ARG A 372 19.69 -18.31 -25.81
C ARG A 372 20.59 -17.26 -26.47
N VAL A 373 21.92 -17.30 -26.33
CA VAL A 373 22.88 -18.41 -26.17
C VAL A 373 23.79 -18.20 -24.96
#